data_AF-A0AA91T2H5-F1
#
_entry.id   AF-A0AA91T2H5-F1
#
_cell.length_a   1.000
_cell.length_b   1.000
_cell.length_c   1.000
_cell.angle_alpha   90.00
_cell.angle_beta   90.00
_cell.angle_gamma   90.00
#
_symmetry.space_group_name_H-M   'P 1'
#
loop_
_entity.id
_entity.type
_entity.pdbx_description
1 polymer ?
#
loop_
_entity_poly.entity_id
_entity_poly.type
_entity_poly.pdbx_seq_one_letter_code
_entity_poly.pdbx_strand_id
1 'polypeptide(L)'
;MSSILVTTGATVTFKPLVSYIADLDFLLEAQKLGYSTIYLQYGNEISNNTNVSKNFLNEVMQKSQLIEKLGLGIVNETNDKSVTHFSNGRLSLVLFAFSSHISDYISKVDIVVSHAGTGSILDSLRLKKPLLVVSNSELMDNHQEEVAAQFEKEGFLHHITTKQLQEGYLLDYLRKFSRGTLSFSSLPDPPTGVVESILAEELAR
;
A
#
# COMPACT_ATOMS: atom_id res chain seq x y z
N MET A 1 16.78 2.79 8.05
CA MET A 1 16.28 1.72 7.15
C MET A 1 14.82 1.99 6.97
N SER A 2 14.39 2.38 5.77
CA SER A 2 13.03 2.86 5.55
C SER A 2 12.09 1.73 5.15
N SER A 3 10.81 1.93 5.39
CA SER A 3 9.78 0.92 5.23
C SER A 3 8.54 1.46 4.53
N ILE A 4 7.95 0.62 3.68
CA ILE A 4 6.77 0.94 2.88
C ILE A 4 5.65 -0.03 3.28
N LEU A 5 4.45 0.48 3.53
CA LEU A 5 3.23 -0.32 3.57
C LEU A 5 2.41 -0.09 2.29
N VAL A 6 2.04 -1.16 1.61
CA VAL A 6 1.14 -1.13 0.46
C VAL A 6 -0.17 -1.82 0.83
N THR A 7 -1.30 -1.11 0.74
CA THR A 7 -2.65 -1.66 0.94
C THR A 7 -3.40 -1.73 -0.38
N THR A 8 -3.82 -2.94 -0.76
CA THR A 8 -4.43 -3.20 -2.08
C THR A 8 -5.94 -3.43 -2.03
N GLY A 9 -6.55 -3.25 -0.86
CA GLY A 9 -7.99 -3.41 -0.64
C GLY A 9 -8.30 -4.42 0.45
N ALA A 10 -9.41 -4.20 1.16
CA ALA A 10 -9.86 -5.10 2.22
C ALA A 10 -10.52 -6.36 1.66
N THR A 11 -11.42 -6.19 0.69
CA THR A 11 -12.24 -7.27 0.14
C THR A 11 -11.67 -7.80 -1.17
N VAL A 12 -11.57 -6.94 -2.18
CA VAL A 12 -11.02 -7.30 -3.51
C VAL A 12 -9.63 -6.72 -3.63
N THR A 13 -8.68 -7.55 -4.07
CA THR A 13 -7.31 -7.12 -4.27
C THR A 13 -7.17 -6.34 -5.57
N PHE A 14 -6.54 -5.17 -5.46
CA PHE A 14 -6.16 -4.38 -6.61
C PHE A 14 -4.95 -4.99 -7.32
N LYS A 15 -5.23 -5.96 -8.21
CA LYS A 15 -4.25 -6.79 -8.92
C LYS A 15 -3.15 -5.99 -9.65
N PRO A 16 -3.44 -4.89 -10.38
CA PRO A 16 -2.40 -4.08 -11.02
C PRO A 16 -1.34 -3.56 -10.04
N LEU A 17 -1.75 -3.09 -8.86
CA LEU A 17 -0.81 -2.62 -7.83
C LEU A 17 -0.02 -3.78 -7.22
N VAL A 18 -0.66 -4.93 -6.97
CA VAL A 18 0.07 -6.13 -6.54
C VAL A 18 1.14 -6.53 -7.55
N SER A 19 0.80 -6.61 -8.83
CA SER A 19 1.76 -6.96 -9.89
C SER A 19 2.90 -5.97 -9.98
N TYR A 20 2.63 -4.67 -9.82
CA TYR A 20 3.65 -3.63 -9.86
C TYR A 20 4.61 -3.72 -8.66
N ILE A 21 4.10 -3.98 -7.45
CA ILE A 21 4.92 -4.06 -6.24
C ILE A 21 5.68 -5.40 -6.16
N ALA A 22 5.06 -6.49 -6.63
CA ALA A 22 5.68 -7.79 -6.76
C ALA A 22 6.43 -7.93 -8.11
N ASP A 23 7.08 -6.85 -8.54
CA ASP A 23 7.98 -6.82 -9.69
C ASP A 23 9.45 -6.74 -9.23
N LEU A 24 10.34 -7.38 -9.98
CA LEU A 24 11.75 -7.44 -9.61
C LEU A 24 12.41 -6.06 -9.68
N ASP A 25 12.13 -5.30 -10.73
CA ASP A 25 12.75 -3.99 -10.94
C ASP A 25 12.25 -3.01 -9.88
N PHE A 26 10.96 -3.05 -9.54
CA PHE A 26 10.42 -2.27 -8.42
C PHE A 26 11.15 -2.58 -7.11
N LEU A 27 11.26 -3.87 -6.73
CA LEU A 27 11.88 -4.26 -5.45
C LEU A 27 13.37 -3.89 -5.39
N LEU A 28 14.10 -4.03 -6.51
CA LEU A 28 15.50 -3.63 -6.60
C LEU A 28 15.67 -2.11 -6.51
N GLU A 29 14.84 -1.34 -7.20
CA GLU A 29 14.87 0.13 -7.12
C GLU A 29 14.48 0.63 -5.73
N ALA A 30 13.44 0.06 -5.12
CA ALA A 30 13.07 0.38 -3.74
C ALA A 30 14.22 0.11 -2.76
N GLN A 31 14.91 -1.02 -2.91
CA GLN A 31 16.09 -1.34 -2.12
C GLN A 31 17.23 -0.31 -2.33
N LYS A 32 17.50 0.09 -3.58
CA LYS A 32 18.50 1.14 -3.89
C LYS A 32 18.15 2.49 -3.28
N LEU A 33 16.86 2.81 -3.16
CA LEU A 33 16.36 4.02 -2.51
C LEU A 33 16.41 3.95 -0.97
N GLY A 34 16.84 2.83 -0.40
CA GLY A 34 17.01 2.64 1.05
C GLY A 34 15.79 2.02 1.76
N TYR A 35 14.78 1.58 1.00
CA TYR A 35 13.65 0.84 1.56
C TYR A 35 14.05 -0.63 1.74
N SER A 36 14.27 -1.03 3.00
CA SER A 36 14.70 -2.38 3.36
C SER A 36 13.53 -3.29 3.72
N THR A 37 12.35 -2.73 3.96
CA THR A 37 11.17 -3.49 4.37
C THR A 37 9.93 -3.03 3.60
N ILE A 38 9.28 -3.98 2.93
CA ILE A 38 8.05 -3.74 2.18
C ILE A 38 6.97 -4.65 2.75
N TYR A 39 5.91 -4.04 3.25
CA TYR A 39 4.71 -4.69 3.72
C TYR A 39 3.68 -4.63 2.60
N LEU A 40 3.17 -5.77 2.14
CA LEU A 40 2.13 -5.84 1.11
C LEU A 40 0.90 -6.54 1.68
N GLN A 41 -0.15 -5.75 1.86
CA GLN A 41 -1.45 -6.22 2.29
C GLN A 41 -2.32 -6.54 1.06
N TYR A 42 -2.85 -7.75 1.02
CA TYR A 42 -3.81 -8.20 0.01
C TYR A 42 -5.20 -8.44 0.61
N GLY A 43 -6.23 -8.32 -0.22
CA GLY A 43 -7.62 -8.48 0.17
C GLY A 43 -7.96 -9.90 0.62
N ASN A 44 -9.03 -10.04 1.38
CA ASN A 44 -9.51 -11.33 1.86
C ASN A 44 -10.58 -11.94 0.94
N GLU A 45 -10.32 -11.95 -0.36
CA GLU A 45 -11.23 -12.53 -1.35
C GLU A 45 -11.20 -14.07 -1.25
N ILE A 46 -12.26 -14.67 -0.70
CA ILE A 46 -12.37 -16.12 -0.53
C ILE A 46 -13.30 -16.68 -1.62
N SER A 47 -12.77 -17.61 -2.42
CA SER A 47 -13.55 -18.41 -3.37
C SER A 47 -13.15 -19.87 -3.24
N ASN A 48 -14.14 -20.77 -3.22
CA ASN A 48 -13.93 -22.22 -3.07
C ASN A 48 -13.01 -22.60 -1.89
N ASN A 49 -13.22 -21.99 -0.72
CA ASN A 49 -12.39 -22.16 0.50
C ASN A 49 -10.90 -21.80 0.35
N THR A 50 -10.53 -21.08 -0.72
CA THR A 50 -9.18 -20.58 -0.93
C THR A 50 -9.18 -19.07 -1.04
N ASN A 51 -8.11 -18.43 -0.57
CA ASN A 51 -7.95 -16.99 -0.73
C ASN A 51 -7.40 -16.71 -2.14
N VAL A 52 -8.26 -16.18 -3.01
CA VAL A 52 -7.98 -15.86 -4.42
C VAL A 52 -6.87 -14.83 -4.53
N SER A 53 -6.87 -13.85 -3.63
CA SER A 53 -5.87 -12.79 -3.58
C SER A 53 -4.48 -13.32 -3.24
N LYS A 54 -4.39 -14.25 -2.28
CA LYS A 54 -3.15 -14.95 -1.91
C LYS A 54 -2.64 -15.80 -3.07
N ASN A 55 -3.53 -16.53 -3.75
CA ASN A 55 -3.16 -17.34 -4.92
C ASN A 55 -2.61 -16.47 -6.05
N PHE A 56 -3.28 -15.36 -6.37
CA PHE A 56 -2.81 -14.42 -7.38
C PHE A 56 -1.42 -13.85 -7.04
N LEU A 57 -1.20 -13.43 -5.80
CA LEU A 57 0.10 -12.94 -5.34
C LEU A 57 1.19 -14.01 -5.48
N ASN A 58 0.91 -15.25 -5.05
CA ASN A 58 1.84 -16.37 -5.19
C ASN A 58 2.17 -16.65 -6.67
N GLU A 59 1.18 -16.61 -7.56
CA GLU A 59 1.39 -16.79 -9.00
C GLU A 59 2.28 -15.70 -9.59
N VAL A 60 2.06 -14.43 -9.23
CA VAL A 60 2.89 -13.31 -9.69
C VAL A 60 4.33 -13.51 -9.23
N MET A 61 4.54 -13.83 -7.95
CA MET A 61 5.88 -14.05 -7.41
C MET A 61 6.61 -15.24 -8.06
N GLN A 62 5.88 -16.32 -8.36
CA GLN A 62 6.41 -17.48 -9.06
C GLN A 62 6.78 -17.17 -10.51
N LYS A 63 5.89 -16.52 -11.26
CA LYS A 63 6.12 -16.13 -12.66
C LYS A 63 7.34 -15.24 -12.81
N SER A 64 7.52 -14.30 -11.89
CA SER A 64 8.65 -13.37 -11.88
C SER A 64 9.94 -13.98 -11.28
N GLN A 65 9.87 -15.20 -10.73
CA GLN A 65 10.96 -15.90 -10.02
C GLN A 65 11.60 -15.02 -8.93
N LEU A 66 10.80 -14.19 -8.26
CA LEU A 66 11.32 -13.15 -7.34
C LEU A 66 12.13 -13.76 -6.20
N ILE A 67 11.62 -14.85 -5.62
CA ILE A 67 12.23 -15.50 -4.46
C ILE A 67 13.64 -15.98 -4.81
N GLU A 68 13.82 -16.62 -5.96
CA GLU A 68 15.11 -17.13 -6.42
C GLU A 68 16.05 -15.99 -6.82
N LYS A 69 15.57 -15.03 -7.63
CA LYS A 69 16.40 -13.92 -8.13
C LYS A 69 16.87 -12.98 -7.03
N LEU A 70 16.03 -12.74 -6.02
CA LEU A 70 16.39 -11.93 -4.85
C LEU A 70 17.04 -12.76 -3.74
N GLY A 71 17.07 -14.09 -3.84
CA GLY A 71 17.58 -14.97 -2.79
C GLY A 71 16.82 -14.83 -1.47
N LEU A 72 15.51 -14.65 -1.54
CA LEU A 72 14.65 -14.45 -0.37
C LEU A 72 14.39 -15.79 0.34
N GLY A 73 14.84 -15.92 1.58
CA GLY A 73 14.47 -17.03 2.45
C GLY A 73 13.16 -16.77 3.19
N ILE A 74 12.38 -17.82 3.48
CA ILE A 74 11.22 -17.70 4.36
C ILE A 74 11.73 -17.62 5.80
N VAL A 75 11.45 -16.51 6.49
CA VAL A 75 11.95 -16.26 7.86
C VAL A 75 10.95 -16.69 8.91
N ASN A 76 9.66 -16.66 8.61
CA ASN A 76 8.61 -17.10 9.53
C ASN A 76 7.50 -17.83 8.78
N GLU A 77 7.31 -19.12 9.08
CA GLU A 77 5.96 -19.66 9.22
C GLU A 77 5.45 -19.19 10.58
N THR A 78 4.90 -17.97 10.67
CA THR A 78 4.05 -17.67 11.82
C THR A 78 2.93 -18.71 11.84
N ASN A 79 2.54 -19.21 13.02
CA ASN A 79 1.37 -20.10 13.17
C ASN A 79 0.09 -19.51 12.55
N ASP A 80 0.11 -18.20 12.28
CA ASP A 80 -0.85 -17.51 11.44
C ASP A 80 -0.56 -17.74 9.94
N LYS A 81 -1.35 -18.63 9.32
CA LYS A 81 -1.30 -18.94 7.87
C LYS A 81 -1.57 -17.74 6.96
N SER A 82 -1.96 -16.60 7.53
CA SER A 82 -2.29 -15.37 6.81
C SER A 82 -1.10 -14.45 6.57
N VAL A 83 0.04 -14.65 7.23
CA VAL A 83 1.25 -13.82 7.07
C VAL A 83 2.43 -14.65 6.56
N THR A 84 3.12 -14.17 5.54
CA THR A 84 4.34 -14.76 4.99
C THR A 84 5.46 -13.74 5.00
N HIS A 85 6.59 -14.07 5.63
CA HIS A 85 7.76 -13.20 5.68
C HIS A 85 8.93 -13.78 4.89
N PHE A 86 9.37 -13.03 3.88
CA PHE A 86 10.52 -13.31 3.05
C PHE A 86 11.66 -12.32 3.37
N SER A 87 12.89 -12.78 3.54
CA SER A 87 14.05 -11.90 3.73
C SER A 87 15.34 -12.50 3.20
N ASN A 88 16.25 -11.64 2.77
CA ASN A 88 17.62 -12.00 2.39
C ASN A 88 18.68 -11.19 3.18
N GLY A 89 18.28 -10.54 4.28
CA GLY A 89 19.13 -9.67 5.09
C GLY A 89 19.32 -8.24 4.55
N ARG A 90 19.02 -8.00 3.26
CA ARG A 90 19.06 -6.65 2.63
C ARG A 90 17.66 -6.09 2.36
N LEU A 91 16.73 -6.96 1.98
CA LEU A 91 15.34 -6.67 1.70
C LEU A 91 14.48 -7.67 2.46
N SER A 92 13.42 -7.17 3.08
CA SER A 92 12.39 -7.96 3.76
C SER A 92 11.03 -7.65 3.13
N LEU A 93 10.34 -8.68 2.67
CA LEU A 93 9.02 -8.60 2.07
C LEU A 93 8.04 -9.36 2.98
N VAL A 94 7.08 -8.62 3.54
CA VAL A 94 6.07 -9.15 4.46
C VAL A 94 4.72 -9.10 3.78
N LEU A 95 4.13 -10.26 3.52
CA LEU A 95 2.85 -10.40 2.83
C LEU A 95 1.80 -10.82 3.84
N PHE A 96 0.64 -10.15 3.85
CA PHE A 96 -0.43 -10.52 4.77
C PHE A 96 -1.82 -10.21 4.21
N ALA A 97 -2.82 -10.98 4.64
CA ALA A 97 -4.22 -10.69 4.35
C ALA A 97 -4.71 -9.45 5.12
N PHE A 98 -5.85 -8.89 4.73
CA PHE A 98 -6.51 -7.83 5.48
C PHE A 98 -6.61 -8.17 6.98
N SER A 99 -6.25 -7.20 7.83
CA SER A 99 -6.31 -7.30 9.29
C SER A 99 -6.98 -6.07 9.87
N SER A 100 -7.82 -6.25 10.89
CA SER A 100 -8.43 -5.16 11.65
C SER A 100 -7.43 -4.30 12.41
N HIS A 101 -6.17 -4.75 12.51
CA HIS A 101 -5.07 -4.05 13.18
C HIS A 101 -4.10 -3.40 12.18
N ILE A 102 -4.57 -3.00 10.99
CA ILE A 102 -3.74 -2.34 9.97
C ILE A 102 -3.05 -1.08 10.49
N SER A 103 -3.70 -0.36 11.43
CA SER A 103 -3.16 0.81 12.11
C SER A 103 -1.81 0.54 12.81
N ASP A 104 -1.61 -0.67 13.33
CA ASP A 104 -0.33 -1.05 13.95
C ASP A 104 0.78 -1.16 12.91
N TYR A 105 0.46 -1.57 11.68
CA TYR A 105 1.42 -1.58 10.56
C TYR A 105 1.68 -0.16 10.07
N ILE A 106 0.62 0.64 9.89
CA ILE A 106 0.72 2.04 9.45
C ILE A 106 1.61 2.85 10.40
N SER A 107 1.44 2.69 11.72
CA SER A 107 2.24 3.40 12.72
C SER A 107 3.74 3.09 12.65
N LYS A 108 4.09 1.88 12.24
CA LYS A 108 5.47 1.37 12.17
C LYS A 108 6.20 1.70 10.87
N VAL A 109 5.48 2.08 9.81
CA VAL A 109 6.09 2.39 8.52
C VAL A 109 6.38 3.87 8.31
N ASP A 110 7.28 4.16 7.37
CA ASP A 110 7.67 5.53 7.02
C ASP A 110 6.72 6.14 5.98
N ILE A 111 6.19 5.32 5.07
CA ILE A 111 5.27 5.75 4.02
C ILE A 111 4.23 4.67 3.73
N VAL A 112 3.00 5.10 3.44
CA VAL A 112 1.89 4.24 3.05
C VAL A 112 1.54 4.49 1.58
N VAL A 113 1.30 3.40 0.85
CA VAL A 113 0.74 3.38 -0.50
C VAL A 113 -0.60 2.67 -0.41
N SER A 114 -1.69 3.33 -0.80
CA SER A 114 -3.03 2.75 -0.70
C SER A 114 -3.74 2.78 -2.05
N HIS A 115 -4.49 1.73 -2.38
CA HIS A 115 -5.33 1.68 -3.59
C HIS A 115 -6.55 2.64 -3.59
N ALA A 116 -6.56 3.66 -2.71
CA ALA A 116 -7.63 4.63 -2.52
C ALA A 116 -8.90 4.15 -1.78
N GLY A 117 -8.81 3.09 -0.98
CA GLY A 117 -9.89 2.75 -0.05
C GLY A 117 -10.04 3.83 1.01
N THR A 118 -11.24 4.41 1.18
CA THR A 118 -11.49 5.54 2.09
C THR A 118 -11.00 5.25 3.51
N GLY A 119 -11.28 4.07 4.06
CA GLY A 119 -10.80 3.67 5.39
C GLY A 119 -9.27 3.68 5.51
N SER A 120 -8.55 3.17 4.51
CA SER A 120 -7.07 3.19 4.53
C SER A 120 -6.48 4.59 4.40
N ILE A 121 -7.13 5.47 3.62
CA ILE A 121 -6.76 6.89 3.53
C ILE A 121 -6.90 7.53 4.91
N LEU A 122 -8.07 7.39 5.53
CA LEU A 122 -8.38 7.97 6.84
C LEU A 122 -7.46 7.44 7.95
N ASP A 123 -7.18 6.14 7.99
CA ASP A 123 -6.29 5.55 8.99
C ASP A 123 -4.85 6.08 8.86
N SER A 124 -4.36 6.22 7.62
CA SER A 124 -3.02 6.77 7.35
C SER A 124 -2.92 8.24 7.74
N LEU A 125 -3.95 9.01 7.39
CA LEU A 125 -4.03 10.43 7.67
C LEU A 125 -4.17 10.73 9.18
N ARG A 126 -4.98 9.95 9.91
CA ARG A 126 -5.11 10.02 11.38
C ARG A 126 -3.78 9.77 12.08
N LEU A 127 -2.99 8.84 11.56
CA LEU A 127 -1.65 8.52 12.09
C LEU A 127 -0.57 9.48 11.57
N LYS A 128 -0.95 10.54 10.85
CA LYS A 128 -0.05 11.58 10.29
C LYS A 128 1.07 10.96 9.45
N LYS A 129 0.75 9.89 8.73
CA LYS A 129 1.71 9.20 7.87
C LYS A 129 1.67 9.73 6.44
N PRO A 130 2.83 9.90 5.80
CA PRO A 130 2.94 10.11 4.35
C PRO A 130 2.11 9.10 3.57
N LEU A 131 1.26 9.58 2.67
CA LEU A 131 0.30 8.75 1.95
C LEU A 131 0.39 8.99 0.44
N LEU A 132 0.61 7.92 -0.31
CA LEU A 132 0.46 7.86 -1.75
C LEU A 132 -0.80 7.06 -2.08
N VAL A 133 -1.69 7.64 -2.87
CA VAL A 133 -2.94 6.99 -3.27
C VAL A 133 -2.84 6.57 -4.73
N VAL A 134 -3.04 5.28 -4.99
CA VAL A 134 -3.04 4.72 -6.33
C VAL A 134 -4.46 4.31 -6.70
N SER A 135 -5.14 5.06 -7.56
CA SER A 135 -6.49 4.69 -7.97
C SER A 135 -6.54 3.96 -9.31
N ASN A 136 -7.59 3.16 -9.47
CA ASN A 136 -7.98 2.68 -10.79
C ASN A 136 -9.05 3.59 -11.40
N SER A 137 -8.64 4.46 -12.33
CA SER A 137 -9.56 5.37 -13.03
C SER A 137 -10.71 4.67 -13.78
N GLU A 138 -10.64 3.34 -13.98
CA GLU A 138 -11.68 2.57 -14.68
C GLU A 138 -12.69 1.88 -13.75
N LEU A 139 -12.35 1.69 -12.47
CA LEU A 139 -13.15 0.90 -11.52
C LEU A 139 -13.45 1.64 -10.20
N MET A 140 -12.81 2.78 -9.98
CA MET A 140 -13.00 3.57 -8.76
C MET A 140 -14.38 4.23 -8.78
N ASP A 141 -15.08 4.18 -7.65
CA ASP A 141 -16.28 5.01 -7.47
C ASP A 141 -15.86 6.49 -7.55
N ASN A 142 -16.60 7.30 -8.32
CA ASN A 142 -16.37 8.75 -8.44
C ASN A 142 -16.17 9.43 -7.08
N HIS A 143 -16.85 8.92 -6.04
CA HIS A 143 -16.71 9.42 -4.68
C HIS A 143 -15.31 9.21 -4.09
N GLN A 144 -14.70 8.04 -4.26
CA GLN A 144 -13.33 7.82 -3.75
C GLN A 144 -12.35 8.76 -4.48
N GLU A 145 -12.56 9.00 -5.77
CA GLU A 145 -11.72 9.88 -6.57
C GLU A 145 -11.85 11.34 -6.09
N GLU A 146 -13.08 11.81 -5.85
CA GLU A 146 -13.36 13.12 -5.27
C GLU A 146 -12.67 13.29 -3.91
N VAL A 147 -12.75 12.27 -3.05
CA VAL A 147 -12.09 12.25 -1.74
C VAL A 147 -10.56 12.35 -1.88
N ALA A 148 -9.96 11.54 -2.75
CA ALA A 148 -8.52 11.57 -2.99
C ALA A 148 -8.06 12.92 -3.56
N ALA A 149 -8.78 13.46 -4.54
CA ALA A 149 -8.47 14.74 -5.17
C ALA A 149 -8.56 15.92 -4.18
N GLN A 150 -9.55 15.90 -3.29
CA GLN A 150 -9.69 16.93 -2.27
C GLN A 150 -8.54 16.88 -1.25
N PHE A 151 -8.19 15.69 -0.75
CA PHE A 151 -7.06 15.54 0.17
C PHE A 151 -5.71 15.87 -0.49
N GLU A 152 -5.54 15.60 -1.79
CA GLU A 152 -4.37 16.02 -2.54
C GLU A 152 -4.27 17.55 -2.64
N LYS A 153 -5.40 18.23 -2.90
CA LYS A 153 -5.46 19.70 -2.95
C LYS A 153 -5.07 20.35 -1.63
N GLU A 154 -5.38 19.72 -0.51
CA GLU A 154 -4.98 20.17 0.83
C GLU A 154 -3.54 19.74 1.20
N GLY A 155 -2.88 18.98 0.31
CA GLY A 155 -1.49 18.55 0.45
C GLY A 155 -1.29 17.39 1.43
N PHE A 156 -2.35 16.67 1.79
CA PHE A 156 -2.26 15.56 2.74
C PHE A 156 -1.78 14.25 2.09
N LEU A 157 -2.01 14.09 0.79
CA LEU A 157 -1.63 12.91 0.02
C LEU A 157 -1.22 13.27 -1.40
N HIS A 158 -0.61 12.33 -2.12
CA HIS A 158 -0.41 12.43 -3.56
C HIS A 158 -1.17 11.34 -4.30
N HIS A 159 -1.84 11.72 -5.37
CA HIS A 159 -2.63 10.82 -6.20
C HIS A 159 -1.83 10.32 -7.40
N ILE A 160 -1.99 9.03 -7.71
CA ILE A 160 -1.34 8.34 -8.81
C ILE A 160 -2.41 7.50 -9.51
N THR A 161 -2.58 7.69 -10.80
CA THR A 161 -3.47 6.86 -11.61
C THR A 161 -2.79 5.54 -11.98
N THR A 162 -3.57 4.52 -12.37
CA THR A 162 -3.06 3.27 -12.96
C THR A 162 -2.10 3.49 -14.13
N LYS A 163 -2.36 4.51 -14.96
CA LYS A 163 -1.47 4.86 -16.08
C LYS A 163 -0.13 5.37 -15.58
N GLN A 164 -0.14 6.30 -14.63
CA GLN A 164 1.07 6.83 -14.00
C GLN A 164 1.84 5.76 -13.21
N LEU A 165 1.13 4.81 -12.60
CA LEU A 165 1.75 3.63 -11.96
C LEU A 165 2.60 2.86 -12.99
N GLN A 166 2.03 2.55 -14.15
CA GLN A 166 2.74 1.85 -15.24
C GLN A 166 3.92 2.66 -15.80
N GLU A 167 3.81 3.99 -15.80
CA GLU A 167 4.89 4.91 -16.20
C GLU A 167 6.00 5.07 -15.13
N GLY A 168 5.83 4.49 -13.93
CA GLY A 168 6.85 4.50 -12.89
C GLY A 168 6.77 5.64 -11.88
N TYR A 169 5.69 6.43 -11.88
CA TYR A 169 5.55 7.60 -10.99
C TYR A 169 5.60 7.23 -9.51
N LEU A 170 5.15 6.02 -9.14
CA LEU A 170 5.22 5.56 -7.75
C LEU A 170 6.67 5.53 -7.24
N LEU A 171 7.61 5.00 -8.05
CA LEU A 171 9.04 5.02 -7.71
C LEU A 171 9.60 6.44 -7.64
N ASP A 172 9.14 7.34 -8.51
CA ASP A 172 9.57 8.73 -8.48
C ASP A 172 9.11 9.46 -7.20
N TYR A 173 7.88 9.22 -6.76
CA TYR A 173 7.40 9.74 -5.47
C TYR A 173 8.17 9.14 -4.29
N LEU A 174 8.41 7.82 -4.28
CA LEU A 174 9.24 7.17 -3.26
C LEU A 174 10.68 7.71 -3.26
N ARG A 175 11.23 8.05 -4.43
CA ARG A 175 12.54 8.68 -4.55
C ARG A 175 12.54 10.12 -4.00
N LYS A 176 11.52 10.92 -4.30
CA LYS A 176 11.34 12.27 -3.73
C LYS A 176 11.20 12.22 -2.22
N PHE A 177 10.44 11.24 -1.69
CA PHE A 177 10.29 11.03 -0.25
C PHE A 177 11.62 10.66 0.41
N SER A 178 12.35 9.69 -0.15
CA SER A 178 13.68 9.28 0.36
C SER A 178 14.69 10.44 0.38
N ARG A 179 14.56 11.40 -0.54
CA ARG A 179 15.39 12.63 -0.59
C ARG A 179 14.89 13.78 0.29
N GLY A 180 13.74 13.64 0.95
CA GLY A 180 13.12 14.70 1.76
C GLY A 180 12.55 15.86 0.94
N THR A 181 12.34 15.70 -0.36
CA THR A 181 11.76 16.74 -1.23
C THR A 181 10.24 16.62 -1.37
N LEU A 182 9.62 15.66 -0.67
CA LEU A 182 8.19 15.46 -0.64
C LEU A 182 7.64 15.89 0.73
N SER A 183 6.75 16.87 0.73
CA SER A 183 6.12 17.40 1.95
C SER A 183 4.66 16.97 2.01
N PHE A 184 4.24 16.47 3.17
CA PHE A 184 2.84 16.15 3.46
C PHE A 184 2.34 17.08 4.55
N SER A 185 1.20 17.70 4.31
CA SER A 185 0.44 18.40 5.35
C SER A 185 -0.03 17.39 6.40
N SER A 186 -0.12 17.80 7.65
CA SER A 186 -0.72 16.99 8.71
C SER A 186 -2.17 17.37 8.90
N LEU A 187 -3.02 16.38 9.15
CA LEU A 187 -4.42 16.62 9.40
C LEU A 187 -4.60 17.46 10.69
N PRO A 188 -5.46 18.50 10.66
CA PRO A 188 -5.76 19.28 11.85
C PRO A 188 -6.43 18.40 12.91
N ASP A 189 -6.17 18.70 14.17
CA ASP A 189 -6.79 18.04 15.32
C ASP A 189 -7.55 19.11 16.13
N PRO A 190 -8.90 19.10 16.16
CA PRO A 190 -9.79 18.13 15.54
C PRO A 190 -9.87 18.22 14.00
N PRO A 191 -10.28 17.14 13.29
CA PRO A 191 -10.53 17.21 11.86
C PRO A 191 -11.67 18.19 11.60
N THR A 192 -11.40 19.21 10.77
CA THR A 192 -12.38 20.26 10.44
C THR A 192 -12.67 20.27 8.96
N GLY A 193 -13.89 20.67 8.59
CA GLY A 193 -14.26 20.90 7.19
C GLY A 193 -14.50 19.59 6.44
N VAL A 194 -13.86 19.43 5.27
CA VAL A 194 -14.16 18.30 4.36
C VAL A 194 -13.74 16.94 4.95
N VAL A 195 -12.71 16.91 5.80
CA VAL A 195 -12.30 15.67 6.47
C VAL A 195 -13.38 15.18 7.45
N GLU A 196 -14.00 16.10 8.17
CA GLU A 196 -15.06 15.78 9.13
C GLU A 196 -16.28 15.19 8.44
N SER A 197 -16.69 15.76 7.29
CA SER A 197 -17.81 15.24 6.51
C SER A 197 -17.54 13.84 5.95
N ILE A 198 -16.35 13.62 5.38
CA ILE A 198 -15.96 12.29 4.85
C ILE A 198 -15.91 11.27 5.99
N LEU A 199 -15.34 11.64 7.13
CA LEU A 199 -15.30 10.78 8.32
C LEU A 199 -16.70 10.42 8.83
N ALA A 200 -17.61 11.39 8.89
CA ALA A 200 -18.98 11.17 9.33
C ALA A 200 -19.76 10.28 8.35
N GLU A 201 -19.55 10.44 7.04
CA GLU A 201 -20.17 9.60 6.00
C GLU A 201 -19.66 8.15 6.06
N GLU A 202 -18.36 7.93 6.24
CA GLU A 202 -17.80 6.58 6.38
C GLU A 202 -18.24 5.89 7.67
N LEU A 203 -18.38 6.63 8.78
CA LEU A 203 -18.93 6.11 10.04
C LEU A 203 -20.43 5.73 9.93
N ALA A 204 -21.14 6.30 8.95
CA ALA A 204 -22.56 6.05 8.72
C ALA A 204 -22.83 4.91 7.72
N ARG A 205 -21.80 4.34 7.09
CA ARG A 205 -21.87 3.20 6.17
C ARG A 205 -21.64 1.87 6.88
#